data_AF-A0A8D8P357-F1
#
_entry.id   AF-A0A8D8P357-F1
#
_cell.length_a   1.000
_cell.length_b   1.000
_cell.length_c   1.000
_cell.angle_alpha   90.00
_cell.angle_beta   90.00
_cell.angle_gamma   90.00
#
_symmetry.space_group_name_H-M   'P 1'
#
loop_
_entity.id
_entity.type
_entity.pdbx_description
1 polymer ?
#
loop_
_entity_poly.entity_id
_entity_poly.type
_entity_poly.pdbx_seq_one_letter_code
_entity_poly.pdbx_strand_id
1 'polypeptide(L)'
;MTRCPKTNRELPPCLSCSPNLYTMLPTVLLGLLTVTQASNHLASFKSFDSADRECSRYLGHQHRCAVRCRGLVTRFLNRTSELPTAVIERFYEPAEDDYLYRSRTAQCLRDVRALNSCELARRSVQCYDGEFGMVDRDALRFVPVTGVQHLRVLRECEAILRESLTEGCLLRCVLIREGLYSDRD
;
A
#
# COMPACT_ATOMS: atom_id res chain seq x y z
N MET A 1 -12.60 -17.64 32.25
CA MET A 1 -13.66 -17.24 31.30
C MET A 1 -14.08 -15.84 31.65
N THR A 2 -13.58 -14.83 30.96
CA THR A 2 -14.08 -13.46 31.15
C THR A 2 -14.07 -12.75 29.82
N ARG A 3 -15.22 -12.16 29.53
CA ARG A 3 -15.78 -11.79 28.24
C ARG A 3 -15.42 -10.31 27.98
N CYS A 4 -14.76 -9.99 26.87
CA CYS A 4 -14.64 -8.60 26.43
C CYS A 4 -16.03 -8.07 25.98
N PRO A 5 -16.50 -6.93 26.47
CA PRO A 5 -17.75 -6.34 26.02
C PRO A 5 -17.57 -5.72 24.63
N LYS A 6 -18.62 -5.85 23.80
CA LYS A 6 -18.77 -5.13 22.53
C LYS A 6 -19.23 -3.70 22.84
N THR A 7 -18.44 -2.68 22.50
CA THR A 7 -18.93 -1.31 22.23
C THR A 7 -17.95 -0.53 21.35
N ASN A 8 -18.47 -0.06 20.21
CA ASN A 8 -18.05 1.03 19.32
C ASN A 8 -16.58 1.49 19.26
N ARG A 9 -15.93 1.17 18.13
CA ARG A 9 -15.14 2.03 17.22
C ARG A 9 -14.31 3.22 17.73
N GLU A 10 -13.83 3.26 18.96
CA GLU A 10 -12.84 4.26 19.37
C GLU A 10 -11.68 3.57 20.09
N LEU A 11 -10.50 3.58 19.45
CA LEU A 11 -9.24 3.22 20.11
C LEU A 11 -8.99 4.22 21.27
N PRO A 12 -8.44 3.78 22.42
CA PRO A 12 -8.26 4.65 23.57
C PRO A 12 -7.43 5.90 23.23
N PRO A 13 -7.72 7.05 23.85
CA PRO A 13 -7.04 8.30 23.55
C PRO A 13 -5.58 8.20 23.97
N CYS A 14 -4.69 8.08 22.98
CA CYS A 14 -3.28 8.40 23.16
C CYS A 14 -3.21 9.90 23.41
N LEU A 15 -2.75 10.32 24.61
CA LEU A 15 -2.54 11.73 24.89
C LEU A 15 -1.78 12.36 23.72
N SER A 16 -2.33 13.45 23.21
CA SER A 16 -1.77 14.26 22.13
C SER A 16 -0.26 14.45 22.33
N CYS A 17 0.53 14.13 21.31
CA CYS A 17 1.92 14.58 21.22
C CYS A 17 1.95 16.11 21.10
N SER A 18 1.80 16.81 22.22
CA SER A 18 2.11 18.23 22.29
C SER A 18 3.63 18.37 22.38
N PRO A 19 4.28 19.18 21.52
CA PRO A 19 5.62 19.65 21.83
C PRO A 19 5.51 20.47 23.13
N ASN A 20 6.32 20.14 24.13
CA ASN A 20 6.40 20.86 25.40
C ASN A 20 6.51 22.37 25.12
N LEU A 21 5.46 23.12 25.47
CA LEU A 21 5.39 24.57 25.38
C LEU A 21 5.59 25.16 26.77
N TYR A 22 6.83 25.35 27.20
CA TYR A 22 7.16 26.24 28.32
C TYR A 22 8.56 26.84 28.14
N THR A 23 8.62 27.98 27.44
CA THR A 23 9.34 29.18 27.87
C THR A 23 8.76 30.37 27.10
N MET A 24 8.07 31.25 27.84
CA MET A 24 7.52 32.53 27.37
C MET A 24 8.62 33.60 27.37
N LEU A 25 8.74 34.37 26.28
CA LEU A 25 8.79 35.86 26.19
C LEU A 25 9.34 36.31 24.83
N PRO A 26 8.99 37.54 24.36
CA PRO A 26 8.55 37.74 22.99
C PRO A 26 9.51 38.62 22.20
N THR A 27 9.91 38.17 21.02
CA THR A 27 10.40 39.08 19.99
C THR A 27 9.78 38.69 18.66
N VAL A 28 8.99 39.64 18.15
CA VAL A 28 8.38 39.67 16.84
C VAL A 28 9.47 39.48 15.78
N LEU A 29 9.49 38.33 15.12
CA LEU A 29 9.95 38.27 13.74
C LEU A 29 9.11 37.25 12.97
N LEU A 30 8.37 37.82 12.02
CA LEU A 30 7.53 37.17 11.04
C LEU A 30 8.39 36.19 10.22
N GLY A 31 8.26 34.91 10.50
CA GLY A 31 8.80 33.81 9.72
C GLY A 31 7.83 32.66 9.84
N LEU A 32 6.71 32.74 9.10
CA LEU A 32 5.78 31.63 8.93
C LEU A 32 6.51 30.51 8.17
N LEU A 33 7.35 29.76 8.87
CA LEU A 33 7.54 28.36 8.57
C LEU A 33 6.23 27.70 8.95
N THR A 34 5.27 27.68 8.03
CA THR A 34 4.25 26.65 8.07
C THR A 34 5.02 25.34 7.99
N VAL A 35 5.32 24.75 9.15
CA VAL A 35 5.51 23.31 9.21
C VAL A 35 4.14 22.77 8.85
N THR A 36 3.89 22.65 7.54
CA THR A 36 2.89 21.72 7.07
C THR A 36 3.34 20.41 7.66
N GLN A 37 2.70 19.98 8.74
CA GLN A 37 2.76 18.61 9.19
C GLN A 37 2.03 17.84 8.09
N ALA A 38 2.71 17.70 6.95
CA ALA A 38 2.36 16.70 5.98
C ALA A 38 2.41 15.42 6.78
N SER A 39 1.24 14.82 7.01
CA SER A 39 1.15 13.46 7.46
C SER A 39 1.92 12.66 6.42
N ASN A 40 3.22 12.45 6.64
CA ASN A 40 4.08 11.66 5.78
C ASN A 40 3.68 10.21 6.00
N HIS A 41 2.49 9.87 5.51
CA HIS A 41 2.05 8.50 5.43
C HIS A 41 2.68 7.89 4.20
N LEU A 42 2.98 6.61 4.29
CA LEU A 42 3.63 5.85 3.24
C LEU A 42 2.65 5.30 2.22
N ALA A 43 1.34 5.49 2.44
CA ALA A 43 0.33 5.11 1.48
C ALA A 43 0.60 5.77 0.13
N SER A 44 0.68 4.94 -0.90
CA SER A 44 0.69 5.37 -2.29
C SER A 44 -0.52 4.78 -2.97
N PHE A 45 -1.10 5.52 -3.90
CA PHE A 45 -2.18 5.06 -4.75
C PHE A 45 -1.73 5.10 -6.20
N LYS A 46 -2.03 4.05 -6.96
CA LYS A 46 -1.69 3.96 -8.39
C LYS A 46 -2.80 3.26 -9.15
N SER A 47 -3.09 3.76 -10.33
CA SER A 47 -3.81 3.05 -11.37
C SER A 47 -2.81 2.29 -12.26
N PHE A 48 -3.29 1.39 -13.12
CA PHE A 48 -2.41 0.73 -14.10
C PHE A 48 -1.83 1.74 -15.09
N ASP A 49 -2.62 2.73 -15.52
CA ASP A 49 -2.14 3.76 -16.44
C ASP A 49 -1.10 4.69 -15.81
N SER A 50 -1.28 5.08 -14.55
CA SER A 50 -0.26 5.83 -13.82
C SER A 50 1.02 5.01 -13.64
N ALA A 51 0.90 3.71 -13.37
CA ALA A 51 2.03 2.81 -13.22
C ALA A 51 2.77 2.58 -14.55
N ASP A 52 2.05 2.42 -15.66
CA ASP A 52 2.64 2.25 -16.99
C ASP A 52 3.37 3.52 -17.43
N ARG A 53 2.84 4.71 -17.13
CA ARG A 53 3.51 6.01 -17.37
C ARG A 53 4.77 6.20 -16.52
N GLU A 54 4.80 5.67 -15.31
CA GLU A 54 6.01 5.64 -14.48
C GLU A 54 7.04 4.68 -15.07
N CYS A 55 6.60 3.47 -15.43
CA CYS A 55 7.44 2.43 -16.01
C CYS A 55 8.06 2.79 -17.35
N SER A 56 7.37 3.58 -18.18
CA SER A 56 7.94 4.06 -19.45
C SER A 56 9.19 4.91 -19.24
N ARG A 57 9.30 5.61 -18.10
CA ARG A 57 10.50 6.39 -17.72
C ARG A 57 11.63 5.48 -17.27
N TYR A 58 11.34 4.36 -16.60
CA TYR A 58 12.36 3.44 -16.09
C TYR A 58 12.92 2.52 -17.17
N LEU A 59 12.07 2.07 -18.09
CA LEU A 59 12.43 1.00 -19.03
C LEU A 59 13.17 1.49 -20.27
N GLY A 60 13.10 2.78 -20.60
CA GLY A 60 13.65 3.30 -21.85
C GLY A 60 13.13 2.48 -23.04
N HIS A 61 14.03 1.78 -23.75
CA HIS A 61 13.70 0.92 -24.90
C HIS A 61 13.26 -0.51 -24.54
N GLN A 62 13.28 -0.91 -23.27
CA GLN A 62 12.93 -2.28 -22.82
C GLN A 62 11.42 -2.47 -22.62
N HIS A 63 10.60 -2.14 -23.63
CA HIS A 63 9.14 -2.24 -23.56
C HIS A 63 8.64 -3.66 -23.24
N ARG A 64 9.42 -4.70 -23.56
CA ARG A 64 9.11 -6.11 -23.26
C ARG A 64 8.95 -6.39 -21.76
N CYS A 65 9.45 -5.52 -20.88
CA CYS A 65 9.36 -5.66 -19.43
C CYS A 65 8.30 -4.73 -18.78
N ALA A 66 7.47 -4.04 -19.57
CA ALA A 66 6.45 -3.10 -19.08
C ALA A 66 5.52 -3.74 -18.02
N VAL A 67 4.96 -4.92 -18.32
CA VAL A 67 4.05 -5.63 -17.40
C VAL A 67 4.74 -6.00 -16.09
N ARG A 68 6.01 -6.44 -16.15
CA ARG A 68 6.79 -6.74 -14.94
C ARG A 68 7.03 -5.49 -14.13
N CYS A 69 7.44 -4.39 -14.77
CA CYS A 69 7.62 -3.12 -14.09
C CYS A 69 6.31 -2.66 -13.42
N ARG A 70 5.19 -2.69 -14.14
CA ARG A 70 3.87 -2.35 -13.60
C ARG A 70 3.58 -3.16 -12.33
N GLY A 71 3.78 -4.46 -12.37
CA GLY A 71 3.57 -5.32 -11.20
C GLY A 71 4.50 -5.01 -10.02
N LEU A 72 5.74 -4.59 -10.27
CA LEU A 72 6.67 -4.20 -9.20
C LEU A 72 6.29 -2.86 -8.56
N VAL A 73 5.87 -1.87 -9.36
CA VAL A 73 5.51 -0.53 -8.83
C VAL A 73 4.12 -0.52 -8.18
N THR A 74 3.20 -1.38 -8.62
CA THR A 74 1.87 -1.59 -8.00
C THR A 74 1.86 -2.69 -6.94
N ARG A 75 2.98 -3.41 -6.78
CA ARG A 75 3.21 -4.46 -5.78
C ARG A 75 2.37 -5.73 -5.93
N PHE A 76 1.71 -5.92 -7.07
CA PHE A 76 1.16 -7.24 -7.35
C PHE A 76 2.22 -8.26 -7.77
N LEU A 77 3.43 -7.83 -8.15
CA LEU A 77 4.61 -8.69 -8.26
C LEU A 77 5.63 -8.32 -7.19
N ASN A 78 6.32 -9.34 -6.67
CA ASN A 78 7.51 -9.14 -5.85
C ASN A 78 8.78 -9.34 -6.71
N ARG A 79 9.93 -8.85 -6.23
CA ARG A 79 11.23 -9.03 -6.93
C ARG A 79 11.56 -10.51 -7.13
N THR A 80 11.28 -11.32 -6.11
CA THR A 80 11.58 -12.74 -6.04
C THR A 80 10.40 -13.64 -6.38
N SER A 81 9.18 -13.11 -6.38
CA SER A 81 7.99 -13.92 -6.70
C SER A 81 7.81 -14.00 -8.21
N GLU A 82 7.56 -15.22 -8.66
CA GLU A 82 7.38 -15.57 -10.06
C GLU A 82 5.96 -15.29 -10.56
N LEU A 83 4.97 -15.23 -9.66
CA LEU A 83 3.55 -15.07 -9.99
C LEU A 83 2.94 -13.82 -9.29
N PRO A 84 1.88 -13.24 -9.87
CA PRO A 84 1.10 -12.19 -9.22
C PRO A 84 0.53 -12.63 -7.87
N THR A 85 0.59 -11.74 -6.88
CA THR A 85 -0.13 -11.89 -5.61
C THR A 85 -1.60 -11.51 -5.80
N ALA A 86 -2.46 -11.82 -4.82
CA ALA A 86 -3.86 -11.42 -4.81
C ALA A 86 -4.08 -9.89 -4.87
N VAL A 87 -3.03 -9.06 -4.75
CA VAL A 87 -3.13 -7.60 -4.93
C VAL A 87 -3.56 -7.23 -6.34
N ILE A 88 -3.21 -8.03 -7.36
CA ILE A 88 -3.60 -7.75 -8.76
C ILE A 88 -5.11 -7.71 -8.94
N GLU A 89 -5.85 -8.50 -8.16
CA GLU A 89 -7.31 -8.62 -8.26
C GLU A 89 -8.04 -7.30 -8.05
N ARG A 90 -7.43 -6.36 -7.31
CA ARG A 90 -7.99 -5.04 -7.05
C ARG A 90 -8.12 -4.17 -8.30
N PHE A 91 -7.48 -4.55 -9.40
CA PHE A 91 -7.51 -3.86 -10.68
C PHE A 91 -8.46 -4.54 -11.68
N TYR A 92 -9.20 -5.57 -11.27
CA TYR A 92 -10.11 -6.30 -12.13
C TYR A 92 -11.50 -6.34 -11.53
N GLU A 93 -12.49 -6.30 -12.41
CA GLU A 93 -13.90 -6.49 -12.08
C GLU A 93 -14.39 -7.78 -12.75
N PRO A 94 -14.68 -8.83 -11.98
CA PRO A 94 -15.28 -10.05 -12.52
C PRO A 94 -16.71 -9.75 -13.02
N ALA A 95 -17.20 -10.57 -13.96
CA ALA A 95 -18.60 -10.51 -14.38
C ALA A 95 -19.53 -10.90 -13.21
N GLU A 96 -20.71 -10.29 -13.14
CA GLU A 96 -21.65 -10.46 -12.01
C GLU A 96 -22.10 -11.91 -11.78
N ASP A 97 -22.14 -12.72 -12.84
CA ASP A 97 -22.56 -14.11 -12.86
C ASP A 97 -21.41 -15.13 -12.93
N ASP A 98 -20.17 -14.65 -12.97
CA ASP A 98 -18.99 -15.51 -12.99
C ASP A 98 -18.50 -15.77 -11.56
N TYR A 99 -18.74 -16.98 -11.08
CA TYR A 99 -18.25 -17.44 -9.77
C TYR A 99 -16.96 -18.27 -9.89
N LEU A 100 -16.53 -18.61 -11.11
CA LEU A 100 -15.41 -19.51 -11.36
C LEU A 100 -14.14 -18.77 -11.77
N TYR A 101 -14.20 -17.45 -12.02
CA TYR A 101 -13.07 -16.61 -12.41
C TYR A 101 -11.78 -16.88 -11.62
N ARG A 102 -11.87 -17.01 -10.29
CA ARG A 102 -10.71 -17.33 -9.43
C ARG A 102 -10.12 -18.70 -9.73
N SER A 103 -10.97 -19.71 -9.85
CA SER A 103 -10.55 -21.09 -10.11
C SER A 103 -9.88 -21.24 -11.48
N ARG A 104 -10.46 -20.62 -12.53
CA ARG A 104 -9.89 -20.65 -13.88
C ARG A 104 -8.59 -19.84 -13.95
N THR A 105 -8.55 -18.66 -13.33
CA THR A 105 -7.30 -17.87 -13.24
C THR A 105 -6.20 -18.66 -12.54
N ALA A 106 -6.51 -19.30 -11.39
CA ALA A 106 -5.56 -20.13 -10.66
C ALA A 106 -5.11 -21.35 -11.48
N GLN A 107 -5.99 -21.94 -12.29
CA GLN A 107 -5.64 -23.02 -13.20
C GLN A 107 -4.69 -22.54 -14.29
N CYS A 108 -5.02 -21.45 -14.98
CA CYS A 108 -4.15 -20.84 -15.99
C CYS A 108 -2.75 -20.53 -15.43
N LEU A 109 -2.66 -19.95 -14.23
CA LEU A 109 -1.38 -19.61 -13.60
C LEU A 109 -0.48 -20.83 -13.34
N ARG A 110 -1.04 -22.01 -13.06
CA ARG A 110 -0.26 -23.25 -12.85
C ARG A 110 0.46 -23.71 -14.12
N ASP A 111 -0.08 -23.35 -15.28
CA ASP A 111 0.43 -23.78 -16.58
C ASP A 111 1.39 -22.75 -17.19
N VAL A 112 1.53 -21.56 -16.58
CA VAL A 112 2.45 -20.54 -17.05
C VAL A 112 3.90 -21.01 -16.91
N ARG A 113 4.61 -21.04 -18.04
CA ARG A 113 6.06 -21.27 -18.14
C ARG A 113 6.68 -20.19 -19.03
N ALA A 114 7.87 -19.72 -18.69
CA ALA A 114 8.60 -18.71 -19.46
C ALA A 114 10.11 -18.80 -19.24
N LEU A 115 10.89 -18.26 -20.19
CA LEU A 115 12.36 -18.29 -20.14
C LEU A 115 12.96 -17.14 -19.32
N ASN A 116 12.19 -16.08 -19.08
CA ASN A 116 12.63 -14.92 -18.30
C ASN A 116 11.48 -14.30 -17.52
N SER A 117 11.81 -13.51 -16.51
CA SER A 117 10.85 -12.91 -15.58
C SER A 117 9.88 -11.90 -16.23
N CYS A 118 10.27 -11.24 -17.32
CA CYS A 118 9.38 -10.30 -18.03
C CYS A 118 8.32 -11.04 -18.84
N GLU A 119 8.72 -12.09 -19.55
CA GLU A 119 7.78 -12.97 -20.23
C GLU A 119 6.86 -13.69 -19.24
N LEU A 120 7.40 -14.14 -18.11
CA LEU A 120 6.63 -14.79 -17.06
C LEU A 120 5.53 -13.85 -16.54
N ALA A 121 5.90 -12.62 -16.16
CA ALA A 121 4.93 -11.61 -15.72
C ALA A 121 3.86 -11.34 -16.78
N ARG A 122 4.25 -11.22 -18.06
CA ARG A 122 3.32 -11.00 -19.17
C ARG A 122 2.32 -12.16 -19.29
N ARG A 123 2.79 -13.41 -19.31
CA ARG A 123 1.93 -14.60 -19.41
C ARG A 123 1.02 -14.78 -18.18
N SER A 124 1.54 -14.51 -16.99
CA SER A 124 0.72 -14.57 -15.77
C SER A 124 -0.39 -13.52 -15.75
N VAL A 125 -0.14 -12.30 -16.25
CA VAL A 125 -1.18 -11.27 -16.36
C VAL A 125 -2.21 -11.64 -17.44
N GLN A 126 -1.80 -12.29 -18.52
CA GLN A 126 -2.75 -12.80 -19.53
C GLN A 126 -3.77 -13.79 -18.94
N CYS A 127 -3.41 -14.54 -17.89
CA CYS A 127 -4.39 -15.37 -17.18
C CYS A 127 -5.47 -14.52 -16.49
N TYR A 128 -5.11 -13.36 -15.92
CA TYR A 128 -6.10 -12.46 -15.32
C TYR A 128 -6.96 -11.79 -16.40
N ASP A 129 -6.33 -11.31 -17.48
CA ASP A 129 -7.02 -10.71 -18.63
C ASP A 129 -8.03 -11.69 -19.27
N GLY A 130 -7.71 -12.98 -19.31
CA GLY A 130 -8.55 -14.01 -19.94
C GLY A 130 -9.60 -14.63 -19.01
N GLU A 131 -9.28 -14.79 -17.72
CA GLU A 131 -10.08 -15.62 -16.82
C GLU A 131 -10.70 -14.87 -15.63
N PHE A 132 -10.14 -13.73 -15.24
CA PHE A 132 -10.55 -13.05 -14.00
C PHE A 132 -11.69 -12.04 -14.22
N GLY A 133 -11.62 -11.26 -15.30
CA GLY A 133 -12.61 -10.23 -15.60
C GLY A 133 -12.03 -9.05 -16.37
N MET A 134 -12.78 -7.94 -16.38
CA MET A 134 -12.37 -6.71 -17.06
C MET A 134 -11.39 -5.93 -16.21
N VAL A 135 -10.30 -5.46 -16.82
CA VAL A 135 -9.32 -4.62 -16.12
C VAL A 135 -9.80 -3.17 -16.05
N ASP A 136 -9.83 -2.63 -14.84
CA ASP A 136 -10.02 -1.21 -14.58
C ASP A 136 -8.65 -0.53 -14.50
N ARG A 137 -8.29 0.16 -15.59
CA ARG A 137 -6.95 0.72 -15.77
C ARG A 137 -6.76 2.07 -15.10
N ASP A 138 -7.85 2.78 -14.82
CA ASP A 138 -7.85 4.18 -14.40
C ASP A 138 -8.06 4.35 -12.90
N ALA A 139 -8.75 3.42 -12.23
CA ALA A 139 -8.97 3.54 -10.80
C ALA A 139 -7.66 3.50 -10.00
N LEU A 140 -7.58 4.44 -9.06
CA LEU A 140 -6.52 4.49 -8.08
C LEU A 140 -6.71 3.39 -7.04
N ARG A 141 -5.77 2.44 -6.98
CA ARG A 141 -5.75 1.39 -5.97
C ARG A 141 -4.60 1.61 -5.00
N PHE A 142 -4.83 1.29 -3.73
CA PHE A 142 -3.80 1.36 -2.70
C PHE A 142 -2.65 0.40 -3.03
N VAL A 143 -1.43 0.91 -2.99
CA VAL A 143 -0.19 0.18 -3.18
C VAL A 143 0.34 -0.22 -1.79
N PRO A 144 0.34 -1.52 -1.45
CA PRO A 144 0.80 -1.98 -0.14
C PRO A 144 2.24 -1.56 0.17
N VAL A 145 2.46 -1.16 1.42
CA VAL A 145 3.80 -0.96 1.96
C VAL A 145 4.57 -2.29 1.99
N THR A 146 5.88 -2.24 1.74
CA THR A 146 6.73 -3.42 1.83
C THR A 146 7.02 -3.79 3.28
N GLY A 147 7.40 -5.04 3.54
CA GLY A 147 7.81 -5.46 4.89
C GLY A 147 8.97 -4.62 5.46
N VAL A 148 9.93 -4.21 4.61
CA VAL A 148 11.03 -3.32 5.02
C VAL A 148 10.52 -1.94 5.43
N GLN A 149 9.54 -1.42 4.70
CA GLN A 149 8.89 -0.15 5.01
C GLN A 149 8.06 -0.25 6.30
N HIS A 150 7.29 -1.33 6.46
CA HIS A 150 6.53 -1.61 7.69
C HIS A 150 7.44 -1.66 8.92
N LEU A 151 8.56 -2.41 8.84
CA LEU A 151 9.54 -2.49 9.93
C LEU A 151 10.19 -1.13 10.24
N ARG A 152 10.41 -0.29 9.21
CA ARG A 152 10.88 1.07 9.42
C ARG A 152 9.85 1.91 10.17
N VAL A 153 8.60 1.89 9.72
CA VAL A 153 7.49 2.60 10.37
C VAL A 153 7.32 2.16 11.82
N LEU A 154 7.39 0.85 12.09
CA LEU A 154 7.31 0.31 13.44
C LEU A 154 8.40 0.90 14.35
N ARG A 155 9.66 0.86 13.92
CA ARG A 155 10.79 1.42 14.68
C ARG A 155 10.67 2.93 14.88
N GLU A 156 10.20 3.66 13.87
CA GLU A 156 9.94 5.09 13.98
C GLU A 156 8.85 5.39 15.02
N CYS A 157 7.78 4.59 15.04
CA CYS A 157 6.71 4.72 16.02
C CYS A 157 7.16 4.37 17.44
N GLU A 158 7.96 3.32 17.62
CA GLU A 158 8.58 3.01 18.92
C GLU A 158 9.44 4.18 19.43
N ALA A 159 10.24 4.77 18.54
CA ALA A 159 11.10 5.91 18.86
C ALA A 159 10.35 7.20 19.14
N ILE A 160 9.16 7.40 18.55
CA ILE A 160 8.27 8.54 18.84
C ILE A 160 7.61 8.35 20.21
N LEU A 161 7.12 7.14 20.49
CA LEU A 161 6.31 6.89 21.69
C LEU A 161 7.15 6.82 22.96
N ARG A 162 8.40 6.33 22.90
CA ARG A 162 9.37 6.25 24.02
C ARG A 162 8.74 5.78 25.34
N GLU A 163 8.23 6.72 26.13
CA GLU A 163 7.66 6.55 27.48
C GLU A 163 6.16 6.23 27.48
N SER A 164 5.43 6.53 26.39
CA SER A 164 4.01 6.23 26.21
C SER A 164 3.77 4.99 25.33
N LEU A 165 4.72 4.05 25.30
CA LEU A 165 4.65 2.84 24.47
C LEU A 165 3.60 1.87 25.03
N THR A 166 2.36 2.05 24.62
CA THR A 166 1.29 1.07 24.77
C THR A 166 1.03 0.40 23.43
N GLU A 167 0.56 -0.85 23.43
CA GLU A 167 0.20 -1.57 22.19
C GLU A 167 -0.80 -0.76 21.34
N GLY A 168 -1.77 -0.11 22.00
CA GLY A 168 -2.78 0.73 21.33
C GLY A 168 -2.17 1.95 20.64
N CYS A 169 -1.24 2.67 21.29
CA CYS A 169 -0.60 3.83 20.69
C CYS A 169 0.42 3.46 19.61
N LEU A 170 1.11 2.33 19.78
CA LEU A 170 2.00 1.79 18.75
C LEU A 170 1.21 1.41 17.49
N LEU A 171 0.13 0.65 17.65
CA LEU A 171 -0.75 0.27 16.55
C LEU A 171 -1.32 1.49 15.83
N ARG A 172 -1.85 2.46 16.58
CA ARG A 172 -2.39 3.70 16.00
C ARG A 172 -1.33 4.48 15.23
N CYS A 173 -0.12 4.64 15.79
CA CYS A 173 0.97 5.31 15.09
C CYS A 173 1.31 4.61 13.77
N VAL A 174 1.45 3.28 13.79
CA VAL A 174 1.76 2.49 12.59
C VAL A 174 0.67 2.67 11.54
N LEU A 175 -0.61 2.55 11.91
CA LEU A 175 -1.72 2.69 10.96
C LEU A 175 -1.78 4.10 10.33
N ILE A 176 -1.53 5.16 11.10
CA ILE A 176 -1.46 6.52 10.57
C ILE A 176 -0.28 6.68 9.61
N ARG A 177 0.90 6.19 9.99
CA ARG A 177 2.12 6.29 9.18
C ARG A 177 2.08 5.42 7.93
N GLU A 178 1.30 4.36 7.92
CA GLU A 178 1.04 3.57 6.71
C GLU A 178 -0.10 4.11 5.86
N GLY A 179 -0.85 5.10 6.38
CA GLY A 179 -2.01 5.70 5.73
C GLY A 179 -3.23 4.78 5.70
N LEU A 180 -3.29 3.83 6.63
CA LEU A 180 -4.41 2.91 6.83
C LEU A 180 -5.46 3.48 7.81
N TYR A 181 -5.14 4.58 8.49
CA TYR A 181 -6.02 5.24 9.45
C TYR A 181 -5.73 6.76 9.50
N SER A 182 -6.75 7.55 9.82
CA SER A 182 -6.68 9.00 10.00
C SER A 182 -7.52 9.38 11.23
N ASP A 183 -7.06 10.34 12.02
CA ASP A 183 -7.82 10.91 13.15
C ASP A 183 -8.80 12.02 12.72
N ARG A 184 -8.87 12.32 11.43
CA ARG A 184 -9.62 13.46 10.89
C ARG A 184 -11.04 13.11 10.40
N ASP A 185 -11.47 11.88 10.66
CA ASP A 185 -12.79 11.34 10.30
C ASP A 185 -13.59 11.03 11.58
#